data_AF-A0A8K0PZ96-F1
#
_entry.id   AF-A0A8K0PZ96-F1
#
_cell.length_a   1.000
_cell.length_b   1.000
_cell.length_c   1.000
_cell.angle_alpha   90.00
_cell.angle_beta   90.00
_cell.angle_gamma   90.00
#
_symmetry.space_group_name_H-M   'P 1'
#
loop_
_entity.id
_entity.type
_entity.pdbx_description
1 polymer ?
#
loop_
_entity_poly.entity_id
_entity_poly.type
_entity_poly.pdbx_seq_one_letter_code
_entity_poly.pdbx_strand_id
1 'polypeptide(L)'
;MKVYLLMSSFCLANASCSLAFGLWVAGVGDEFPKVRDALGLDGLTEIQELNPWIELKLVHAGARYKIPYRTAIPPASWSDDCPAFLTLDDKDIVPSTEPMNSISVTNTF
;
A
#
# COMPACT_ATOMS: atom_id res chain seq x y z
N MET A 1 -10.27 -57.03 -7.78
CA MET A 1 -9.31 -56.21 -7.00
C MET A 1 -10.02 -54.88 -6.70
N LYS A 2 -10.19 -54.53 -5.42
CA LYS A 2 -11.00 -53.36 -4.97
C LYS A 2 -10.10 -52.12 -4.92
N VAL A 3 -10.48 -51.07 -5.65
CA VAL A 3 -9.76 -49.80 -5.73
C VAL A 3 -10.09 -48.96 -4.50
N TYR A 4 -9.06 -48.56 -3.75
CA TYR A 4 -9.20 -47.68 -2.60
C TYR A 4 -9.12 -46.22 -3.07
N LEU A 5 -10.25 -45.51 -3.01
CA LEU A 5 -10.32 -44.06 -3.22
C LEU A 5 -9.79 -43.36 -1.96
N LEU A 6 -8.51 -42.97 -1.99
CA LEU A 6 -7.92 -42.06 -1.01
C LEU A 6 -8.41 -40.63 -1.31
N MET A 7 -9.44 -40.20 -0.61
CA MET A 7 -9.83 -38.78 -0.56
C MET A 7 -8.82 -38.03 0.31
N SER A 8 -7.82 -37.40 -0.32
CA SER A 8 -6.92 -36.48 0.36
C SER A 8 -7.68 -35.18 0.67
N SER A 9 -8.12 -35.03 1.91
CA SER A 9 -8.61 -33.76 2.45
C SER A 9 -7.48 -32.73 2.39
N PHE A 10 -7.48 -31.87 1.36
CA PHE A 10 -6.70 -30.65 1.34
C PHE A 10 -7.28 -29.70 2.39
N CYS A 11 -6.75 -29.74 3.61
CA CYS A 11 -6.94 -28.64 4.54
C CYS A 11 -6.27 -27.42 3.92
N LEU A 12 -7.05 -26.45 3.41
CA LEU A 12 -6.55 -25.09 3.25
C LEU A 12 -6.26 -24.60 4.66
N ALA A 13 -4.99 -24.66 5.06
CA ALA A 13 -4.54 -23.97 6.25
C ALA A 13 -4.76 -22.48 6.00
N ASN A 14 -5.84 -21.92 6.52
CA ASN A 14 -5.95 -20.48 6.69
C ASN A 14 -4.77 -20.10 7.59
N ALA A 15 -3.74 -19.48 7.03
CA ALA A 15 -2.69 -18.87 7.82
C ALA A 15 -3.41 -17.89 8.75
N SER A 16 -3.44 -18.20 10.05
CA SER A 16 -4.00 -17.31 11.05
C SER A 16 -3.17 -16.04 11.03
N CYS A 17 -3.67 -15.00 10.38
CA CYS A 17 -2.94 -13.75 10.23
C CYS A 17 -2.89 -13.06 11.60
N SER A 18 -1.79 -13.26 12.34
CA SER A 18 -1.47 -12.41 13.49
C SER A 18 -0.89 -11.11 12.94
N LEU A 19 -1.76 -10.13 12.70
CA LEU A 19 -1.40 -8.85 12.09
C LEU A 19 -0.78 -7.92 13.14
N ALA A 20 0.45 -8.23 13.59
CA ALA A 20 1.27 -7.27 14.31
C ALA A 20 1.78 -6.15 13.36
N PHE A 21 1.91 -6.47 12.08
CA PHE A 21 2.31 -5.55 11.01
C PHE A 21 1.62 -5.92 9.70
N GLY A 22 1.53 -4.94 8.80
CA GLY A 22 1.22 -5.14 7.39
C GLY A 22 2.38 -4.67 6.50
N LEU A 23 2.13 -4.66 5.20
CA LEU A 23 3.09 -4.20 4.20
C LEU A 23 2.62 -2.90 3.56
N TRP A 24 3.56 -2.02 3.25
CA TRP A 24 3.31 -0.84 2.42
C TRP A 24 4.31 -0.82 1.28
N VAL A 25 3.82 -0.58 0.06
CA VAL A 25 4.66 -0.39 -1.13
C VAL A 25 4.73 1.10 -1.38
N ALA A 26 5.92 1.69 -1.25
CA ALA A 26 6.05 3.13 -1.43
C ALA A 26 5.85 3.54 -2.90
N GLY A 27 5.02 4.55 -3.13
CA GLY A 27 4.92 5.27 -4.39
C GLY A 27 6.08 6.23 -4.63
N VAL A 28 6.06 6.92 -5.77
CA VAL A 28 7.02 7.98 -6.07
C VAL A 28 6.69 9.22 -5.25
N GLY A 29 7.66 9.72 -4.47
CA GLY A 29 7.48 10.91 -3.63
C GLY A 29 6.75 10.63 -2.30
N ASP A 30 6.51 9.37 -1.98
CA ASP A 30 5.95 8.99 -0.69
C ASP A 30 6.94 9.16 0.45
N GLU A 31 6.41 9.43 1.64
CA GLU A 31 7.21 9.64 2.84
C GLU A 31 6.59 8.93 4.05
N PHE A 32 7.42 8.44 4.98
CA PHE A 32 6.94 7.80 6.21
C PHE A 32 6.03 8.66 7.11
N PRO A 33 6.15 10.00 7.17
CA PRO A 33 5.16 10.85 7.83
C PRO A 33 3.73 10.66 7.31
N LYS A 34 3.52 10.41 6.01
CA LYS A 34 2.17 10.11 5.48
C LYS A 34 1.61 8.81 6.07
N VAL A 35 2.45 7.77 6.16
CA VAL A 35 2.08 6.49 6.78
C VAL A 35 1.78 6.67 8.27
N ARG A 36 2.60 7.45 8.98
CA ARG A 36 2.39 7.79 10.39
C ARG A 36 1.02 8.43 10.59
N ASP A 37 0.69 9.43 9.77
CA ASP A 37 -0.54 10.18 9.88
C ASP A 37 -1.75 9.31 9.49
N ALA A 38 -1.61 8.48 8.45
CA ALA A 38 -2.63 7.53 8.01
C ALA A 38 -2.97 6.45 9.05
N LEU A 39 -2.07 6.18 10.00
CA LEU A 39 -2.25 5.17 11.04
C LEU A 39 -2.37 5.77 12.45
N GLY A 40 -2.40 7.10 12.57
CA GLY A 40 -2.47 7.79 13.85
C GLY A 40 -1.34 7.41 14.81
N LEU A 41 -0.11 7.28 14.29
CA LEU A 41 1.05 6.97 15.12
C LEU A 41 1.62 8.25 15.75
N ASP A 42 2.10 8.14 16.99
CA ASP A 42 2.73 9.26 17.70
C ASP A 42 4.09 9.67 17.11
N GLY A 43 4.70 8.79 16.31
CA GLY A 43 6.01 8.98 15.72
C GLY A 43 6.40 7.85 14.77
N LEU A 44 7.68 7.83 14.38
CA LEU A 44 8.21 6.83 13.45
C LEU A 44 8.92 5.65 14.13
N THR A 45 8.99 5.64 15.46
CA THR A 45 9.74 4.63 16.22
C THR A 45 9.28 3.21 15.92
N GLU A 46 7.97 2.95 15.93
CA GLU A 46 7.41 1.62 15.62
C GLU A 46 7.74 1.18 14.18
N ILE A 47 7.76 2.12 13.23
CA ILE A 47 8.15 1.84 11.84
C ILE A 47 9.67 1.53 11.77
N GLN A 48 10.50 2.27 12.50
CA GLN A 48 11.95 2.03 12.57
C GLN A 48 12.26 0.65 13.16
N GLU A 49 11.57 0.26 14.23
CA GLU A 49 11.75 -1.03 14.89
C GLU A 49 11.42 -2.20 13.96
N LEU A 50 10.39 -2.05 13.13
CA LEU A 50 10.03 -3.05 12.11
C LEU A 50 11.01 -3.09 10.92
N ASN A 51 11.77 -2.01 10.70
CA ASN A 51 12.71 -1.87 9.59
C ASN A 51 14.07 -1.33 10.08
N PRO A 52 14.82 -2.07 10.91
CA PRO A 52 16.03 -1.55 11.56
C PRO A 52 17.17 -1.21 10.58
N TRP A 53 17.09 -1.69 9.35
CA TRP A 53 18.13 -1.53 8.32
C TRP A 53 17.88 -0.37 7.35
N ILE A 54 16.79 0.40 7.53
CA ILE A 54 16.45 1.49 6.62
C ILE A 54 16.66 2.85 7.29
N GLU A 55 17.07 3.82 6.48
CA GLU A 55 17.03 5.23 6.86
C GLU A 55 15.63 5.79 6.52
N LEU A 56 14.83 6.09 7.53
CA LEU A 56 13.45 6.60 7.32
C LEU A 56 13.36 7.97 6.63
N LYS A 57 14.48 8.62 6.34
CA LYS A 57 14.52 9.83 5.51
C LYS A 57 14.56 9.52 4.01
N LEU A 58 14.83 8.27 3.64
CA LEU A 58 15.00 7.82 2.27
C LEU A 58 13.97 6.74 1.97
N VAL A 59 12.80 7.16 1.52
CA VAL A 59 11.80 6.26 0.96
C VAL A 59 12.16 5.97 -0.49
N HIS A 60 12.26 4.68 -0.83
CA HIS A 60 12.54 4.22 -2.18
C HIS A 60 11.25 3.75 -2.83
N ALA A 61 10.85 4.40 -3.93
CA ALA A 61 9.68 4.01 -4.70
C ALA A 61 9.77 2.52 -5.14
N GLY A 62 8.67 1.79 -4.99
CA GLY A 62 8.57 0.36 -5.26
C GLY A 62 9.11 -0.55 -4.13
N ALA A 63 9.79 0.00 -3.13
CA ALA A 63 10.25 -0.78 -1.98
C ALA A 63 9.07 -1.16 -1.08
N ARG A 64 9.23 -2.30 -0.40
CA ARG A 64 8.27 -2.82 0.56
C ARG A 64 8.76 -2.57 1.98
N TYR A 65 7.91 -1.94 2.78
CA TYR A 65 8.19 -1.63 4.18
C TYR A 65 7.19 -2.33 5.08
N LYS A 66 7.65 -2.80 6.24
CA LYS A 66 6.76 -3.30 7.29
C LYS A 66 6.21 -2.12 8.07
N ILE A 67 4.91 -2.04 8.22
CA ILE A 67 4.23 -0.95 8.93
C ILE A 67 3.37 -1.55 10.04
N PRO A 68 3.31 -0.95 11.24
CA PRO A 68 2.46 -1.46 12.32
C PRO A 68 1.00 -1.54 11.85
N TYR A 69 0.32 -2.64 12.16
CA TYR A 69 -1.06 -2.81 11.78
C TYR A 69 -1.97 -2.08 12.78
N ARG A 70 -2.63 -1.02 12.33
CA ARG A 70 -3.58 -0.22 13.12
C ARG A 70 -4.80 0.15 12.28
N THR A 71 -5.86 0.63 12.91
CA THR A 71 -6.99 1.21 12.20
C THR A 71 -6.50 2.32 11.26
N ALA A 72 -6.68 2.12 9.95
CA ALA A 72 -6.34 3.13 8.97
C ALA A 72 -7.35 4.29 9.02
N ILE A 73 -6.84 5.51 8.93
CA ILE A 73 -7.64 6.73 8.85
C ILE A 73 -7.89 7.02 7.36
N PRO A 74 -9.15 7.12 6.91
CA PRO A 74 -9.46 7.45 5.52
C PRO A 74 -8.71 8.72 5.06
N PRO A 75 -8.19 8.74 3.82
CA PRO A 75 -8.48 7.80 2.73
C PRO A 75 -7.65 6.51 2.76
N ALA A 76 -6.75 6.32 3.72
CA ALA A 76 -5.96 5.09 3.80
C ALA A 76 -6.82 3.87 4.15
N SER A 77 -6.42 2.71 3.64
CA SER A 77 -7.11 1.44 3.88
C SER A 77 -6.16 0.24 3.82
N TRP A 78 -6.53 -0.82 4.53
CA TRP A 78 -5.87 -2.12 4.43
C TRP A 78 -6.56 -3.00 3.40
N SER A 79 -5.80 -3.80 2.66
CA SER A 79 -6.35 -4.91 1.89
C SER A 79 -6.75 -6.07 2.80
N ASP A 80 -7.64 -6.93 2.31
CA ASP A 80 -8.06 -8.16 3.00
C ASP A 80 -7.04 -9.32 2.86
N ASP A 81 -5.83 -9.02 2.38
CA ASP A 81 -4.75 -10.00 2.19
C ASP A 81 -4.07 -10.37 3.51
N CYS A 82 -3.30 -11.46 3.49
CA CYS A 82 -2.43 -11.86 4.58
C CYS A 82 -0.99 -12.08 4.08
N PRO A 83 -0.02 -11.23 4.44
CA PRO A 83 -0.18 -9.99 5.22
C PRO A 83 -0.96 -8.93 4.44
N ALA A 84 -1.69 -8.08 5.17
CA ALA A 84 -2.46 -6.98 4.59
C ALA A 84 -1.55 -5.90 4.01
N PHE A 85 -1.99 -5.26 2.93
CA PHE A 85 -1.30 -4.13 2.30
C PHE A 85 -1.96 -2.80 2.64
N LEU A 86 -1.19 -1.82 3.11
CA LEU A 86 -1.64 -0.45 3.32
C LEU A 86 -1.64 0.29 1.99
N THR A 87 -2.77 0.88 1.65
CA THR A 87 -2.91 1.86 0.56
C THR A 87 -3.07 3.25 1.16
N LEU A 88 -2.28 4.20 0.68
CA LEU A 88 -2.41 5.62 1.00
C LEU A 88 -3.12 6.27 -0.20
N ASP A 89 -4.46 6.29 -0.23
CA ASP A 89 -5.19 6.89 -1.34
C ASP A 89 -5.12 8.43 -1.26
N ASP A 90 -4.02 9.01 -1.68
CA ASP A 90 -3.94 10.46 -1.93
C ASP A 90 -4.77 10.76 -3.20
N LYS A 91 -6.06 11.06 -3.03
CA LYS A 91 -6.82 11.78 -4.06
C LYS A 91 -6.39 13.24 -4.12
N ASP A 92 -5.17 13.48 -4.58
CA ASP A 92 -4.85 14.67 -5.36
C ASP A 92 -4.82 14.28 -6.84
N ILE A 93 -5.96 13.80 -7.35
CA ILE A 93 -6.25 13.91 -8.78
C ILE A 93 -6.51 15.40 -9.02
N VAL A 94 -5.48 16.15 -9.40
CA VAL A 94 -5.72 17.33 -10.24
C VAL A 94 -6.31 16.78 -11.54
N PRO A 95 -7.57 17.10 -11.90
CA PRO A 95 -8.08 16.74 -13.21
C PRO A 95 -7.19 17.44 -14.24
N SER A 96 -6.71 16.66 -15.21
CA SER A 96 -6.24 17.15 -16.50
C SER A 96 -7.02 18.40 -16.92
N THR A 97 -6.39 19.55 -16.74
CA THR A 97 -6.75 20.81 -17.37
C THR A 97 -5.46 21.49 -17.80
N GLU A 98 -4.66 20.77 -18.59
CA GLU A 98 -3.98 21.47 -19.67
C GLU A 98 -5.08 21.85 -20.68
N PRO A 99 -5.39 23.14 -20.90
CA PRO A 99 -6.16 23.49 -22.08
C PRO A 99 -5.32 23.08 -23.29
N MET A 100 -5.81 22.10 -24.06
CA MET A 100 -5.33 21.89 -25.42
C MET A 100 -5.42 23.23 -26.14
N ASN A 101 -4.25 23.78 -26.42
CA ASN A 101 -4.09 25.00 -27.18
C ASN A 101 -4.57 24.68 -28.60
N SER A 102 -5.87 24.88 -28.87
CA SER A 102 -6.41 24.84 -30.22
C SER A 102 -6.02 26.16 -30.89
N ILE A 103 -4.83 26.17 -31.48
CA ILE A 103 -4.43 27.21 -32.40
C ILE A 103 -5.35 27.08 -33.62
N SER A 104 -6.42 27.88 -33.64
CA SER A 104 -7.24 28.07 -34.84
C SER A 104 -6.42 28.87 -35.84
N VAL A 105 -5.74 28.18 -36.74
CA VAL A 105 -5.18 28.80 -37.95
C VAL A 105 -6.36 29.14 -38.85
N THR A 106 -6.79 30.40 -38.81
CA THR A 106 -7.77 30.92 -39.76
C THR A 106 -7.02 31.23 -41.05
N ASN A 107 -7.04 30.29 -41.99
CA ASN A 107 -6.76 30.60 -43.38
C ASN A 107 -7.97 31.34 -43.95
N THR A 108 -7.77 32.55 -44.46
CA THR A 108 -8.67 33.16 -45.45
C THR A 108 -7.82 33.92 -46.46
N PHE A 109 -8.20 33.72 -47.72
CA PHE A 109 -7.59 34.12 -48.98
C PHE A 109 -7.33 35.62 -49.13
#